data_AF-A0A832BP18-F1
#
_entry.id   AF-A0A832BP18-F1
#
_cell.length_a   1.000
_cell.length_b   1.000
_cell.length_c   1.000
_cell.angle_alpha   90.00
_cell.angle_beta   90.00
_cell.angle_gamma   90.00
#
_symmetry.space_group_name_H-M   'P 1'
#
loop_
_entity.id
_entity.type
_entity.pdbx_description
1 polymer ?
#
loop_
_entity_poly.entity_id
_entity_poly.type
_entity_poly.pdbx_seq_one_letter_code
_entity_poly.pdbx_strand_id
1 'polypeptide(L)'
;MYEIQKSIHDTLVKTANTLNELSDEAYVRQLTALSGASIGNRVAGMIAKFNELHEGYLLGTITYSEKKSDARIVEDKSFAQRQLILSYKSIYKPDKKLLLNTSYNFELEESNTVFTTYYRELLFLLEFAMYQNLLLKICVMELASSDHFEQR
;
A
#
# COMPACT_ATOMS: atom_id res chain seq x y z
N MET A 1 3.50 20.39 7.98
CA MET A 1 3.51 19.59 6.74
C MET A 1 4.60 18.54 6.70
N TYR A 2 5.88 18.88 6.92
CA TYR A 2 7.01 17.94 7.00
C TYR A 2 6.76 16.68 7.87
N GLU A 3 5.91 16.81 8.88
CA GLU A 3 5.46 15.73 9.75
C GLU A 3 4.65 14.64 9.04
N ILE A 4 3.83 14.97 8.03
CA ILE A 4 3.05 13.97 7.28
C ILE A 4 3.98 13.13 6.43
N GLN A 5 4.87 13.74 5.63
CA GLN A 5 5.82 12.98 4.81
C GLN A 5 6.76 12.14 5.68
N LYS A 6 7.20 12.67 6.83
CA LYS A 6 7.97 11.90 7.81
C LYS A 6 7.17 10.74 8.39
N SER A 7 5.89 10.93 8.71
CA SER A 7 5.05 9.84 9.23
C SER A 7 4.81 8.76 8.18
N ILE A 8 4.65 9.13 6.92
CA ILE A 8 4.57 8.20 5.79
C ILE A 8 5.87 7.42 5.66
N HIS A 9 7.02 8.10 5.68
CA HIS A 9 8.34 7.47 5.68
C HIS A 9 8.45 6.40 6.77
N ASP A 10 8.19 6.78 8.02
CA ASP A 10 8.33 5.89 9.16
C ASP A 10 7.35 4.71 9.06
N THR A 11 6.18 4.93 8.47
CA THR A 11 5.18 3.88 8.22
C THR A 11 5.64 2.90 7.15
N LEU A 12 6.19 3.37 6.03
CA LEU A 12 6.71 2.52 4.95
C LEU A 12 7.97 1.75 5.37
N VAL A 13 8.85 2.39 6.14
CA VAL A 13 10.04 1.73 6.73
C VAL A 13 9.62 0.63 7.70
N LYS A 14 8.61 0.87 8.54
CA LYS A 14 8.05 -0.18 9.40
C LYS A 14 7.53 -1.36 8.58
N THR A 15 6.79 -1.10 7.50
CA THR A 15 6.35 -2.16 6.58
C THR A 15 7.54 -2.96 6.04
N ALA A 16 8.55 -2.28 5.48
CA ALA A 16 9.73 -2.93 4.92
C ALA A 16 10.50 -3.77 5.96
N ASN A 17 10.61 -3.29 7.19
CA ASN A 17 11.23 -4.02 8.29
C ASN A 17 10.43 -5.27 8.67
N THR A 18 9.10 -5.16 8.76
CA THR A 18 8.24 -6.33 9.00
C THR A 18 8.37 -7.36 7.88
N LEU A 19 8.51 -6.94 6.62
CA LEU A 19 8.80 -7.88 5.53
C LEU A 19 10.15 -8.58 5.69
N ASN A 20 11.13 -7.95 6.32
CA ASN A 20 12.44 -8.55 6.56
C ASN A 20 12.39 -9.70 7.58
N GLU A 21 11.38 -9.71 8.45
CA GLU A 21 11.16 -10.74 9.47
C GLU A 21 10.44 -11.98 8.91
N LEU A 22 9.91 -11.91 7.68
CA LEU A 22 9.18 -12.99 7.04
C LEU A 22 10.09 -13.87 6.18
N SER A 23 9.82 -15.17 6.10
CA SER A 23 10.36 -16.01 5.03
C SER A 23 9.72 -15.66 3.68
N ASP A 24 10.36 -16.04 2.58
CA ASP A 24 9.79 -15.83 1.25
C ASP A 24 8.51 -16.66 1.04
N GLU A 25 8.44 -17.85 1.65
CA GLU A 25 7.22 -18.68 1.64
C GLU A 25 6.08 -18.00 2.40
N ALA A 26 6.35 -17.44 3.57
CA ALA A 26 5.37 -16.73 4.38
C ALA A 26 4.84 -15.47 3.67
N TYR A 27 5.67 -14.81 2.88
CA TYR A 27 5.30 -13.62 2.11
C TYR A 27 4.25 -13.90 1.04
N VAL A 28 4.38 -15.03 0.34
CA VAL A 28 3.48 -15.43 -0.76
C VAL A 28 2.35 -16.35 -0.30
N ARG A 29 2.40 -16.88 0.93
CA ARG A 29 1.35 -17.73 1.50
C ARG A 29 0.00 -17.01 1.50
N GLN A 30 -1.04 -17.72 1.07
CA GLN A 30 -2.42 -17.23 1.15
C GLN A 30 -2.91 -17.32 2.60
N LEU A 31 -3.47 -16.23 3.10
CA LEU A 31 -3.89 -16.12 4.50
C LEU A 31 -5.40 -15.95 4.62
N THR A 32 -6.00 -16.68 5.57
CA THR A 32 -7.44 -16.59 5.82
C THR A 32 -7.82 -15.22 6.38
N ALA A 33 -6.98 -14.61 7.24
CA ALA A 33 -7.20 -13.23 7.70
C ALA A 33 -7.19 -12.20 6.56
N LEU A 34 -6.71 -12.56 5.38
CA LEU A 34 -6.70 -11.71 4.19
C LEU A 34 -7.68 -12.16 3.12
N SER A 35 -8.69 -12.96 3.48
CA SER A 35 -9.69 -13.48 2.55
C SER A 35 -9.07 -14.26 1.38
N GLY A 36 -7.98 -14.99 1.64
CA GLY A 36 -7.26 -15.76 0.62
C GLY A 36 -6.38 -14.92 -0.30
N ALA A 37 -5.94 -13.74 0.17
CA ALA A 37 -4.83 -12.98 -0.42
C ALA A 37 -3.52 -13.19 0.38
N SER A 38 -2.38 -12.92 -0.26
CA SER A 38 -1.07 -12.99 0.41
C SER A 38 -0.65 -11.65 1.00
N ILE A 39 0.38 -11.66 1.84
CA ILE A 39 1.05 -10.44 2.29
C ILE A 39 1.56 -9.64 1.09
N GLY A 40 2.12 -10.33 0.09
CA GLY A 40 2.56 -9.72 -1.16
C GLY A 40 1.45 -8.97 -1.90
N ASN A 41 0.23 -9.52 -1.97
CA ASN A 41 -0.91 -8.82 -2.58
C ASN A 41 -1.22 -7.48 -1.87
N ARG A 42 -1.14 -7.44 -0.54
CA ARG A 42 -1.40 -6.22 0.23
C ARG A 42 -0.32 -5.17 0.07
N VAL A 43 0.94 -5.58 0.14
CA VAL A 43 2.09 -4.68 -0.08
C VAL A 43 2.04 -4.10 -1.49
N ALA A 44 1.68 -4.92 -2.47
CA ALA A 44 1.52 -4.49 -3.85
C ALA A 44 0.41 -3.43 -4.01
N GLY A 45 -0.75 -3.63 -3.40
CA GLY A 45 -1.82 -2.64 -3.38
C GLY A 45 -1.43 -1.32 -2.69
N MET A 46 -0.63 -1.39 -1.63
CA MET A 46 -0.08 -0.19 -0.98
C MET A 46 0.85 0.59 -1.93
N ILE A 47 1.84 -0.08 -2.52
CA ILE A 47 2.78 0.55 -3.47
C ILE A 47 2.03 1.13 -4.67
N ALA A 48 1.03 0.42 -5.20
CA ALA A 48 0.25 0.87 -6.32
C ALA A 48 -0.41 2.23 -6.05
N LYS A 49 -1.02 2.42 -4.88
CA LYS A 49 -1.63 3.70 -4.49
C LYS A 49 -0.62 4.85 -4.40
N PHE A 50 0.58 4.61 -3.87
CA PHE A 50 1.64 5.63 -3.87
C PHE A 50 2.11 5.99 -5.28
N ASN A 51 2.18 5.00 -6.18
CA ASN A 51 2.49 5.23 -7.58
C ASN A 51 1.38 6.01 -8.29
N GLU A 52 0.10 5.68 -8.05
CA GLU A 52 -1.04 6.41 -8.58
C GLU A 52 -1.06 7.87 -8.11
N LEU A 53 -0.70 8.14 -6.86
CA LEU A 53 -0.53 9.51 -6.37
C LEU A 53 0.65 10.21 -7.06
N HIS A 54 1.77 9.51 -7.29
CA HIS A 54 2.92 10.10 -7.98
C HIS A 54 2.57 10.53 -9.40
N GLU A 55 1.97 9.63 -10.18
CA GLU A 55 1.55 9.88 -11.56
C GLU A 55 0.42 10.91 -11.60
N GLY A 56 -0.58 10.78 -10.72
CA GLY A 56 -1.69 11.70 -10.65
C GLY A 56 -1.29 13.11 -10.21
N TYR A 57 -0.20 13.23 -9.44
CA TYR A 57 0.41 14.52 -9.20
C TYR A 57 0.92 15.14 -10.50
N LEU A 58 1.63 14.40 -11.35
CA LEU A 58 2.14 14.95 -12.61
C LEU A 58 1.00 15.35 -13.55
N LEU A 59 -0.05 14.53 -13.63
CA LEU A 59 -1.20 14.73 -14.53
C LEU A 59 -2.22 15.76 -14.03
N GLY A 60 -2.24 16.06 -12.72
CA GLY A 60 -3.26 16.91 -12.11
C GLY A 60 -4.55 16.16 -11.71
N THR A 61 -4.62 14.87 -12.01
CA THR A 61 -5.77 14.01 -11.75
C THR A 61 -5.32 12.66 -11.20
N ILE A 62 -5.91 12.21 -10.10
CA ILE A 62 -5.65 10.93 -9.44
C ILE A 62 -6.83 10.00 -9.66
N THR A 63 -6.55 8.74 -9.93
CA THR A 63 -7.54 7.66 -9.91
C THR A 63 -6.96 6.53 -9.09
N TYR A 64 -7.50 6.26 -7.90
CA TYR A 64 -7.12 5.06 -7.17
C TYR A 64 -7.91 3.87 -7.71
N SER A 65 -7.27 3.06 -8.54
CA SER A 65 -7.91 1.93 -9.20
C SER A 65 -7.38 0.61 -8.65
N GLU A 66 -8.16 -0.46 -8.75
CA GLU A 66 -7.70 -1.82 -8.48
C GLU A 66 -6.82 -2.37 -9.62
N LYS A 67 -6.03 -1.50 -10.28
CA LYS A 67 -5.13 -1.93 -11.35
C LYS A 67 -4.22 -3.04 -10.84
N LYS A 68 -3.97 -4.02 -11.71
CA LYS A 68 -3.04 -5.11 -11.43
C LYS A 68 -1.69 -4.53 -11.05
N SER A 69 -1.29 -4.80 -9.83
CA SER A 69 0.05 -4.49 -9.35
C SER A 69 1.07 -5.32 -10.13
N ASP A 70 2.30 -4.83 -10.22
CA ASP A 70 3.42 -5.58 -10.78
C ASP A 70 3.57 -6.91 -10.03
N ALA A 71 3.46 -8.03 -10.75
CA ALA A 71 3.51 -9.37 -10.18
C ALA A 71 4.80 -9.61 -9.37
N ARG A 72 5.91 -8.95 -9.75
CA ARG A 72 7.16 -9.02 -9.00
C ARG A 72 7.02 -8.49 -7.58
N ILE A 73 6.16 -7.50 -7.34
CA ILE A 73 5.91 -7.00 -5.98
C ILE A 73 5.15 -8.05 -5.17
N VAL A 74 4.24 -8.79 -5.80
CA VAL A 74 3.46 -9.83 -5.12
C VAL A 74 4.33 -11.04 -4.77
N GLU A 75 5.31 -11.38 -5.61
CA GLU A 75 6.06 -12.64 -5.51
C GLU A 75 7.48 -12.48 -4.93
N ASP A 76 8.14 -11.33 -5.13
CA ASP A 76 9.50 -11.07 -4.65
C ASP A 76 9.47 -10.05 -3.49
N LYS A 77 9.64 -10.57 -2.28
CA LYS A 77 9.71 -9.81 -1.02
C LYS A 77 10.80 -8.74 -1.05
N SER A 78 11.98 -9.07 -1.57
CA SER A 78 13.12 -8.15 -1.64
C SER A 78 12.85 -7.04 -2.65
N PHE A 79 12.20 -7.35 -3.77
CA PHE A 79 11.76 -6.34 -4.73
C PHE A 79 10.71 -5.42 -4.12
N ALA A 80 9.72 -5.96 -3.41
CA ALA A 80 8.70 -5.17 -2.74
C ALA A 80 9.29 -4.20 -1.71
N GLN A 81 10.26 -4.64 -0.90
CA GLN A 81 10.98 -3.76 0.05
C GLN A 81 11.67 -2.59 -0.67
N ARG A 82 12.34 -2.85 -1.80
CA ARG A 82 12.97 -1.79 -2.60
C ARG A 82 11.92 -0.80 -3.12
N GLN A 83 10.77 -1.29 -3.57
CA GLN A 83 9.69 -0.42 -4.06
C GLN A 83 9.10 0.45 -2.95
N LEU A 84 8.89 -0.06 -1.73
CA LEU A 84 8.45 0.75 -0.58
C LEU A 84 9.37 1.95 -0.32
N ILE A 85 10.69 1.72 -0.38
CA ILE A 85 11.70 2.78 -0.19
C ILE A 85 11.66 3.80 -1.34
N LEU A 86 11.41 3.35 -2.58
CA LEU A 86 11.28 4.24 -3.74
C LEU A 86 10.00 5.09 -3.68
N SER A 87 8.88 4.51 -3.25
CA SER A 87 7.61 5.23 -3.07
C SER A 87 7.77 6.40 -2.09
N TYR A 88 8.54 6.23 -1.01
CA TYR A 88 8.85 7.34 -0.11
C TYR A 88 9.58 8.50 -0.82
N LYS A 89 10.58 8.21 -1.66
CA LYS A 89 11.36 9.29 -2.33
C LYS A 89 10.49 10.16 -3.23
N SER A 90 9.34 9.66 -3.68
CA SER A 90 8.43 10.38 -4.57
C SER A 90 7.41 11.27 -3.84
N ILE A 91 7.33 11.30 -2.50
CA ILE A 91 6.27 12.06 -1.81
C ILE A 91 6.63 13.51 -1.43
N TYR A 92 7.89 13.92 -1.59
CA TYR A 92 8.31 15.30 -1.29
C TYR A 92 8.02 16.21 -2.47
N LYS A 93 6.80 16.72 -2.53
CA LYS A 93 6.33 17.66 -3.54
C LYS A 93 5.49 18.76 -2.88
N PRO A 94 5.47 19.99 -3.44
CA PRO A 94 4.64 21.07 -2.91
C PRO A 94 3.15 20.75 -3.10
N ASP A 95 2.31 21.33 -2.24
CA ASP A 95 0.86 21.19 -2.37
C ASP A 95 0.37 21.76 -3.70
N LYS A 96 -0.69 21.16 -4.22
CA LYS A 96 -1.47 21.72 -5.31
C LYS A 96 -2.86 21.12 -5.36
N LYS A 97 -3.78 21.83 -6.01
CA LYS A 97 -5.11 21.31 -6.32
C LYS A 97 -5.00 20.17 -7.34
N LEU A 98 -5.79 19.14 -7.11
CA LEU A 98 -5.89 17.95 -7.97
C LEU A 98 -7.37 17.60 -8.14
N LEU A 99 -7.65 16.81 -9.17
CA LEU A 99 -8.93 16.14 -9.35
C LEU A 99 -8.79 14.69 -8.89
N LEU A 100 -9.74 14.19 -8.12
CA LEU A 100 -9.82 12.78 -7.73
C LEU A 100 -10.99 12.14 -8.47
N ASN A 101 -10.68 11.17 -9.32
CA ASN A 101 -11.66 10.34 -10.00
C ASN A 101 -11.99 9.15 -9.12
N THR A 102 -13.29 8.92 -8.93
CA THR A 102 -13.81 7.85 -8.11
C THR A 102 -14.90 7.09 -8.86
N SER A 103 -14.88 5.76 -8.77
CA SER A 103 -15.93 4.88 -9.27
C SER A 103 -16.51 4.11 -8.09
N TYR A 104 -17.52 4.68 -7.43
CA TYR A 104 -18.21 4.04 -6.32
C TYR A 104 -19.50 3.32 -6.74
N ASN A 105 -19.92 3.48 -7.99
CA ASN A 105 -21.06 2.78 -8.53
C ASN A 105 -20.58 1.71 -9.51
N PHE A 106 -20.82 0.44 -9.18
CA PHE A 106 -20.46 -0.70 -10.03
C PHE A 106 -21.49 -0.94 -11.14
N GLU A 107 -22.69 -0.36 -11.02
CA GLU A 107 -23.80 -0.54 -11.98
C GLU A 107 -23.89 0.59 -13.01
N LEU A 108 -23.32 1.76 -12.70
CA LEU A 108 -23.24 2.89 -13.62
C LEU A 108 -21.77 3.18 -13.91
N GLU A 109 -21.38 3.23 -15.19
CA GLU A 109 -20.05 3.69 -15.65
C GLU A 109 -19.79 5.20 -15.37
N GLU A 110 -20.49 5.78 -14.38
CA GLU A 110 -20.32 7.18 -14.00
C GLU A 110 -19.17 7.32 -13.01
N SER A 111 -18.01 7.74 -13.55
CA SER A 111 -16.90 8.21 -12.73
C SER A 111 -17.24 9.57 -12.12
N ASN A 112 -17.30 9.65 -10.80
CA ASN A 112 -17.45 10.91 -10.08
C ASN A 112 -16.09 11.57 -9.91
N THR A 113 -15.97 12.84 -10.33
CA THR A 113 -14.76 13.64 -10.15
C THR A 113 -14.98 14.65 -9.03
N VAL A 114 -14.08 14.67 -8.04
CA VAL A 114 -14.12 15.63 -6.92
C VAL A 114 -12.82 16.39 -6.79
N PHE A 115 -12.87 17.60 -6.23
CA PHE A 115 -11.65 18.36 -5.95
C PHE A 115 -10.93 17.84 -4.70
N THR A 116 -9.61 17.79 -4.77
CA THR A 116 -8.73 17.48 -3.64
C THR A 116 -7.46 18.33 -3.68
N THR A 117 -6.57 18.15 -2.71
CA THR A 117 -5.22 18.71 -2.72
C THR A 117 -4.20 17.61 -2.52
N TYR A 118 -2.98 17.79 -3.03
CA TYR A 118 -1.92 16.82 -2.87
C TYR A 118 -1.68 16.45 -1.40
N TYR A 119 -1.72 17.43 -0.51
CA TYR A 119 -1.58 17.20 0.92
C TYR A 119 -2.73 16.44 1.57
N ARG A 120 -3.96 16.63 1.10
CA ARG A 120 -5.11 15.84 1.54
C ARG A 120 -4.96 14.37 1.12
N GLU A 121 -4.45 14.14 -0.09
CA GLU A 121 -4.18 12.79 -0.59
C GLU A 121 -3.03 12.10 0.15
N LEU A 122 -1.98 12.84 0.52
CA LEU A 122 -0.93 12.30 1.39
C LEU A 122 -1.46 11.87 2.75
N LEU A 123 -2.36 12.64 3.36
CA LEU A 123 -2.97 12.27 4.64
C LEU A 123 -3.81 11.00 4.50
N PHE A 124 -4.61 10.89 3.44
CA PHE A 124 -5.36 9.67 3.13
C PHE A 124 -4.43 8.45 2.98
N LEU A 125 -3.32 8.57 2.24
CA LEU A 125 -2.36 7.47 2.09
C LEU A 125 -1.65 7.11 3.40
N LEU A 126 -1.40 8.09 4.28
CA LEU A 126 -0.84 7.83 5.61
C LEU A 126 -1.79 6.96 6.45
N GLU A 127 -3.06 7.36 6.56
CA GLU A 127 -4.07 6.60 7.31
C GLU A 127 -4.25 5.19 6.73
N PHE A 128 -4.33 5.09 5.41
CA PHE A 128 -4.40 3.82 4.71
C PHE A 128 -3.18 2.93 5.03
N ALA A 129 -1.96 3.49 4.97
CA ALA A 129 -0.74 2.72 5.23
C ALA A 129 -0.62 2.28 6.70
N MET A 130 -1.04 3.12 7.65
CA MET A 130 -1.11 2.75 9.06
C MET A 130 -2.08 1.58 9.30
N TYR A 131 -3.24 1.61 8.65
CA TYR A 131 -4.21 0.51 8.72
C TYR A 131 -3.66 -0.79 8.14
N GLN A 132 -3.00 -0.74 6.98
CA GLN A 132 -2.36 -1.94 6.40
C GLN A 132 -1.26 -2.51 7.30
N ASN A 133 -0.49 -1.66 8.01
CA ASN A 133 0.50 -2.15 8.97
C ASN A 133 -0.12 -2.87 10.16
N LEU A 134 -1.32 -2.45 10.60
CA LEU A 134 -2.05 -3.18 11.65
C LEU A 134 -2.48 -4.57 11.15
N LEU A 135 -3.01 -4.66 9.92
CA LEU A 135 -3.37 -5.95 9.33
C LEU A 135 -2.15 -6.85 9.08
N LEU A 136 -1.04 -6.28 8.61
CA LEU A 136 0.21 -7.01 8.44
C LEU A 136 0.68 -7.62 9.76
N LYS A 137 0.58 -6.88 10.87
CA LYS A 137 0.90 -7.39 12.21
C LYS A 137 0.03 -8.59 12.60
N ILE A 138 -1.26 -8.55 12.28
CA ILE A 138 -2.18 -9.67 12.52
C ILE A 138 -1.77 -10.89 11.68
N CYS A 139 -1.38 -10.69 10.42
CA CYS A 139 -0.90 -11.76 9.55
C CYS A 139 0.36 -12.44 10.10
N VAL A 140 1.32 -11.64 10.57
CA VAL A 140 2.57 -12.14 11.18
C VAL A 140 2.24 -12.99 12.41
N MET A 141 1.26 -12.58 13.23
CA MET A 141 0.82 -13.36 14.39
C MET A 141 0.13 -14.67 14.01
N GLU A 142 -0.69 -14.67 12.95
CA GLU A 142 -1.34 -15.89 12.41
C GLU A 142 -0.30 -16.89 11.89
N LEU A 143 0.69 -16.41 11.14
CA LEU A 143 1.79 -17.22 10.62
C LEU A 143 2.60 -17.85 11.75
N ALA A 144 3.03 -17.05 12.74
CA ALA A 144 3.79 -17.55 13.89
C ALA A 144 3.00 -18.61 14.70
N SER A 145 1.68 -18.46 14.79
CA SER A 145 0.81 -19.44 15.46
C SER A 145 0.71 -20.73 14.65
N SER A 146 0.59 -20.64 13.32
CA SER A 146 0.42 -21.78 12.41
C SER A 146 1.69 -22.63 12.33
N ASP A 147 2.87 -21.99 12.27
CA ASP A 147 4.15 -22.69 12.25
C ASP A 147 4.39 -23.48 13.55
N HIS A 148 3.83 -23.03 14.67
CA HIS A 148 3.87 -23.75 15.93
C HIS A 148 3.01 -25.02 15.95
N PHE A 149 1.95 -25.09 15.14
CA PHE A 149 1.10 -26.27 14.99
C PHE A 149 1.68 -27.29 14.00
N GLU A 150 2.38 -26.84 12.95
CA GLU A 150 2.99 -27.75 11.95
C GLU A 150 4.25 -28.47 12.47
N GLN A 151 4.86 -28.03 13.58
CA GLN A 151 6.03 -28.65 14.20
C GLN A 151 5.72 -29.68 15.32
N ARG A 152 4.44 -30.01 15.56
CA ARG A 152 4.00 -31.03 16.53
C ARG A 152 3.43 -32.26 15.84
#